data_AF-A0A929MTB6-F1
#
_entry.id   AF-A0A929MTB6-F1
#
_cell.length_a   1.000
_cell.length_b   1.000
_cell.length_c   1.000
_cell.angle_alpha   90.00
_cell.angle_beta   90.00
_cell.angle_gamma   90.00
#
_symmetry.space_group_name_H-M   'P 1'
#
loop_
_entity.id
_entity.type
_entity.pdbx_description
1 polymer ?
#
loop_
_entity_poly.entity_id
_entity_poly.type
_entity_poly.pdbx_seq_one_letter_code
_entity_poly.pdbx_strand_id
1 'polypeptide(L)'
;AEANGLGVRYFIDRVLDDRGSATYSHEMTHLLDRTVLFNNLGRRDGTGAEFYARGMFENSYTPESDTYLNLNFVYDHSDKDGFYNKKPDRFQSPEDLKTYMQRSFDVLYTLDYLEAEASKDMSPQDKIKYFKKIIPVGTKGSRTWVDYRNAAVKPSHMSEEIQSLSLEEANQLSDIDSLIAHHILVNRYIIAGFRDRGLIEANGYYTIDMFDTIYGVSQNDSGMSGDISFRKQAFELMAALGYYEGFVPYVSNQYKQAAEAEGRPLSDTYIFSKILKGKTYADFKKDQIKERVAKLGQLKPVTIQHEGQEIALTSQKVNDLMKKAVQ
;
A
#
# COMPACT_ATOMS: atom_id res chain seq x y z
N ALA A 1 -4.14 16.01 17.01
CA ALA A 1 -3.23 16.81 17.84
C ALA A 1 -2.44 17.71 16.87
N GLU A 2 -1.25 18.19 17.19
CA GLU A 2 -0.34 18.79 16.20
C GLU A 2 1.12 18.52 16.55
N ALA A 3 1.92 18.16 15.55
CA ALA A 3 3.38 18.18 15.59
C ALA A 3 3.93 19.45 14.90
N ASN A 4 4.65 20.29 15.66
CA ASN A 4 5.17 21.57 15.16
C ASN A 4 6.68 21.55 14.82
N GLY A 5 7.27 20.34 14.69
CA GLY A 5 8.70 20.15 14.45
C GLY A 5 9.59 20.19 15.70
N LEU A 6 9.11 20.69 16.84
CA LEU A 6 9.83 20.68 18.12
C LEU A 6 9.17 19.81 19.18
N GLY A 7 7.89 19.51 19.03
CA GLY A 7 7.15 18.61 19.91
C GLY A 7 5.72 18.38 19.43
N VAL A 8 5.00 17.53 20.17
CA VAL A 8 3.59 17.21 19.93
C VAL A 8 2.73 17.91 20.97
N ARG A 9 1.65 18.58 20.53
CA ARG A 9 0.66 19.21 21.41
C ARG A 9 -0.71 18.57 21.20
N TYR A 10 -1.30 18.07 22.29
CA TYR A 10 -2.65 17.52 22.30
C TYR A 10 -3.67 18.59 22.69
N PHE A 11 -4.65 18.81 21.82
CA PHE A 11 -5.72 19.79 22.07
C PHE A 11 -7.07 19.13 22.41
N ILE A 12 -7.33 17.95 21.84
CA ILE A 12 -8.63 17.27 21.89
C ILE A 12 -8.47 15.81 22.36
N ASP A 13 -7.50 15.08 21.80
CA ASP A 13 -7.28 13.68 22.16
C ASP A 13 -6.63 13.52 23.54
N ARG A 14 -7.11 12.57 24.33
CA ARG A 14 -6.56 12.27 25.66
C ARG A 14 -5.40 11.29 25.50
N VAL A 15 -4.20 11.72 25.85
CA VAL A 15 -2.95 10.96 25.61
C VAL A 15 -2.98 9.52 26.16
N LEU A 16 -3.71 9.28 27.26
CA LEU A 16 -3.71 8.01 27.99
C LEU A 16 -4.78 7.01 27.53
N ASP A 17 -5.60 7.34 26.52
CA ASP A 17 -6.56 6.38 25.95
C ASP A 17 -6.09 5.82 24.60
N ASP A 18 -6.78 4.78 24.13
CA ASP A 18 -6.44 4.09 22.87
C ASP A 18 -6.41 5.04 21.67
N ARG A 19 -7.26 6.07 21.67
CA ARG A 19 -7.28 7.08 20.61
C ARG A 19 -6.07 8.02 20.70
N GLY A 20 -5.71 8.45 21.91
CA GLY A 20 -4.49 9.21 22.17
C GLY A 20 -3.22 8.47 21.75
N SER A 21 -3.25 7.14 21.79
CA SER A 21 -2.19 6.26 21.36
C SER A 21 -1.96 6.32 19.83
N ALA A 22 -3.02 6.18 19.04
CA ALA A 22 -2.96 6.37 17.59
C ALA A 22 -2.48 7.79 17.25
N THR A 23 -3.06 8.81 17.90
CA THR A 23 -2.62 10.21 17.73
C THR A 23 -1.14 10.39 18.06
N TYR A 24 -0.62 9.76 19.11
CA TYR A 24 0.82 9.83 19.43
C TYR A 24 1.69 9.34 18.28
N SER A 25 1.41 8.14 17.75
CA SER A 25 2.18 7.57 16.65
C SER A 25 2.07 8.39 15.36
N HIS A 26 0.89 8.96 15.09
CA HIS A 26 0.65 9.86 13.96
C HIS A 26 1.54 11.11 14.04
N GLU A 27 1.45 11.85 15.16
CA GLU A 27 2.20 13.10 15.32
C GLU A 27 3.70 12.84 15.46
N MET A 28 4.10 11.73 16.06
CA MET A 28 5.49 11.33 16.13
C MET A 28 6.06 11.04 14.74
N THR A 29 5.25 10.46 13.84
CA THR A 29 5.66 10.26 12.44
C THR A 29 5.98 11.60 11.78
N HIS A 30 5.14 12.62 11.97
CA HIS A 30 5.40 13.97 11.42
C HIS A 30 6.72 14.58 11.89
N LEU A 31 7.17 14.26 13.11
CA LEU A 31 8.45 14.71 13.66
C LEU A 31 9.64 13.90 13.14
N LEU A 32 9.47 12.59 13.01
CA LEU A 32 10.57 11.65 12.81
C LEU A 32 10.80 11.25 11.35
N ASP A 33 9.84 11.49 10.45
CA ASP A 33 9.90 10.93 9.10
C ASP A 33 11.10 11.45 8.30
N ARG A 34 11.43 12.74 8.39
CA ARG A 34 12.56 13.33 7.66
C ARG A 34 13.94 12.85 8.12
N THR A 35 14.05 12.39 9.36
CA THR A 35 15.33 12.14 10.03
C THR A 35 15.48 10.67 10.42
N VAL A 36 14.65 10.18 11.33
CA VAL A 36 14.80 8.84 11.89
C VAL A 36 14.22 7.78 10.95
N LEU A 37 12.97 7.93 10.52
CA LEU A 37 12.32 6.87 9.70
C LEU A 37 12.96 6.77 8.32
N PHE A 38 13.34 7.89 7.70
CA PHE A 38 13.95 7.88 6.36
C PHE A 38 15.46 8.11 6.36
N ASN A 39 16.14 7.79 7.46
CA ASN A 39 17.61 7.81 7.54
C ASN A 39 18.26 9.15 7.11
N ASN A 40 17.67 10.27 7.53
CA ASN A 40 18.08 11.64 7.21
C ASN A 40 18.00 12.02 5.73
N LEU A 41 17.26 11.25 4.92
CA LEU A 41 17.08 11.50 3.50
C LEU A 41 15.90 12.43 3.21
N GLY A 42 15.10 12.79 4.22
CA GLY A 42 13.91 13.61 4.03
C GLY A 42 12.76 12.84 3.37
N ARG A 43 11.58 13.48 3.31
CA ARG A 43 10.41 12.95 2.60
C ARG A 43 10.65 12.94 1.09
N ARG A 44 10.03 12.00 0.40
CA ARG A 44 9.99 12.00 -1.07
C ARG A 44 9.38 13.30 -1.62
N ASP A 45 10.03 13.87 -2.62
CA ASP A 45 9.52 15.01 -3.37
C ASP A 45 8.08 14.79 -3.89
N GLY A 46 7.23 15.80 -3.71
CA GLY A 46 5.82 15.76 -4.09
C GLY A 46 4.89 15.11 -3.06
N THR A 47 5.42 14.55 -1.97
CA THR A 47 4.61 14.09 -0.83
C THR A 47 4.49 15.17 0.24
N GLY A 48 3.35 15.19 0.92
CA GLY A 48 3.17 15.92 2.18
C GLY A 48 3.42 15.01 3.39
N ALA A 49 3.20 15.54 4.60
CA ALA A 49 3.45 14.80 5.84
C ALA A 49 2.44 13.65 6.05
N GLU A 50 1.18 13.85 5.64
CA GLU A 50 0.09 12.91 5.89
C GLU A 50 0.20 11.61 5.08
N PHE A 51 1.04 11.61 4.04
CA PHE A 51 1.37 10.41 3.29
C PHE A 51 1.93 9.30 4.19
N TYR A 52 2.66 9.68 5.24
CA TYR A 52 3.45 8.76 6.06
C TYR A 52 2.80 8.46 7.40
N ALA A 53 2.08 9.44 7.99
CA ALA A 53 1.41 9.22 9.26
C ALA A 53 0.23 8.27 9.06
N ARG A 54 -0.87 8.74 8.48
CA ARG A 54 -2.06 7.91 8.26
C ARG A 54 -1.79 6.83 7.19
N GLY A 55 -1.99 5.58 7.59
CA GLY A 55 -1.92 4.42 6.70
C GLY A 55 -0.50 3.89 6.45
N MET A 56 0.51 4.32 7.21
CA MET A 56 1.84 3.67 7.20
C MET A 56 2.45 3.50 8.60
N PHE A 57 2.50 4.58 9.40
CA PHE A 57 3.17 4.55 10.72
C PHE A 57 2.28 4.96 11.91
N GLU A 58 1.08 5.44 11.64
CA GLU A 58 0.04 5.61 12.66
C GLU A 58 -0.52 4.26 13.06
N ASN A 59 -0.43 3.90 14.35
CA ASN A 59 -1.08 2.73 14.90
C ASN A 59 -2.60 2.85 14.85
N SER A 60 -3.28 1.73 14.63
CA SER A 60 -4.73 1.70 14.84
C SER A 60 -5.07 1.79 16.33
N TYR A 61 -6.12 2.54 16.63
CA TYR A 61 -6.80 2.52 17.93
C TYR A 61 -7.91 1.46 18.01
N THR A 62 -8.25 0.81 16.90
CA THR A 62 -9.24 -0.27 16.74
C THR A 62 -8.65 -1.47 15.97
N PRO A 63 -7.53 -2.07 16.43
CA PRO A 63 -6.81 -3.10 15.69
C PRO A 63 -7.64 -4.37 15.40
N GLU A 64 -8.71 -4.62 16.15
CA GLU A 64 -9.61 -5.77 15.99
C GLU A 64 -10.54 -5.63 14.77
N SER A 65 -10.78 -4.41 14.30
CA SER A 65 -11.63 -4.13 13.13
C SER A 65 -10.88 -3.51 11.96
N ASP A 66 -9.72 -2.89 12.21
CA ASP A 66 -8.96 -2.18 11.19
C ASP A 66 -8.17 -3.16 10.32
N THR A 67 -8.69 -3.40 9.11
CA THR A 67 -8.14 -4.34 8.12
C THR A 67 -7.11 -3.73 7.18
N TYR A 68 -6.71 -2.47 7.36
CA TYR A 68 -5.70 -1.85 6.51
C TYR A 68 -4.27 -2.20 6.90
N LEU A 69 -3.39 -2.25 5.89
CA LEU A 69 -1.96 -2.46 6.03
C LEU A 69 -1.39 -1.45 7.02
N ASN A 70 -0.85 -1.97 8.11
CA ASN A 70 -0.27 -1.20 9.20
C ASN A 70 0.78 -2.02 9.96
N LEU A 71 1.62 -1.33 10.73
CA LEU A 71 2.66 -1.93 11.57
C LEU A 71 2.63 -1.30 12.96
N ASN A 72 2.59 -2.15 13.98
CA ASN A 72 2.61 -1.68 15.35
C ASN A 72 4.04 -1.48 15.86
N PHE A 73 4.44 -0.22 15.98
CA PHE A 73 5.77 0.13 16.49
C PHE A 73 5.76 0.74 17.90
N VAL A 74 4.59 0.88 18.55
CA VAL A 74 4.50 1.65 19.81
C VAL A 74 3.82 0.89 20.95
N TYR A 75 2.78 0.10 20.70
CA TYR A 75 1.90 -0.39 21.77
C TYR A 75 1.90 -1.91 21.95
N ASP A 76 1.68 -2.36 23.18
CA ASP A 76 1.37 -3.76 23.46
C ASP A 76 -0.13 -4.00 23.23
N HIS A 77 -0.47 -4.73 22.17
CA HIS A 77 -1.81 -5.19 21.85
C HIS A 77 -1.93 -6.73 21.97
N SER A 78 -1.19 -7.37 22.89
CA SER A 78 -1.24 -8.83 23.08
C SER A 78 -2.63 -9.34 23.42
N ASP A 79 -3.44 -8.53 24.09
CA ASP A 79 -4.82 -8.79 24.51
C ASP A 79 -5.87 -8.56 23.40
N LYS A 80 -5.46 -7.95 22.27
CA LYS A 80 -6.32 -7.68 21.11
C LYS A 80 -6.03 -8.67 19.99
N ASP A 81 -7.07 -9.07 19.26
CA ASP A 81 -6.94 -9.93 18.08
C ASP A 81 -7.05 -9.08 16.81
N GLY A 82 -5.91 -8.57 16.36
CA GLY A 82 -5.80 -7.75 15.15
C GLY A 82 -5.16 -8.46 13.96
N PHE A 83 -5.02 -7.70 12.87
CA PHE A 83 -4.55 -8.22 11.57
C PHE A 83 -3.04 -8.05 11.32
N TYR A 84 -2.33 -7.37 12.23
CA TYR A 84 -0.88 -7.14 12.15
C TYR A 84 -0.18 -7.39 13.49
N ASN A 85 1.12 -7.10 13.59
CA ASN A 85 1.93 -7.48 14.74
C ASN A 85 1.37 -6.90 16.05
N LYS A 86 1.22 -7.75 17.07
CA LYS A 86 0.64 -7.35 18.36
C LYS A 86 1.58 -6.47 19.20
N LYS A 87 2.90 -6.60 19.01
CA LYS A 87 3.93 -5.95 19.83
C LYS A 87 5.06 -5.38 18.97
N PRO A 88 5.70 -4.26 19.37
CA PRO A 88 6.87 -3.72 18.68
C PRO A 88 8.07 -4.66 18.75
N ASP A 89 8.23 -5.38 19.88
CA ASP A 89 9.33 -6.34 20.11
C ASP A 89 9.33 -7.52 19.13
N ARG A 90 8.28 -7.65 18.29
CA ARG A 90 8.28 -8.57 17.15
C ARG A 90 9.45 -8.31 16.19
N PHE A 91 9.95 -7.08 16.13
CA PHE A 91 11.02 -6.65 15.24
C PHE A 91 12.25 -6.24 16.05
N GLN A 92 13.29 -7.08 16.05
CA GLN A 92 14.57 -6.78 16.68
C GLN A 92 15.61 -6.31 15.65
N SER A 93 15.30 -6.47 14.36
CA SER A 93 16.15 -6.11 13.24
C SER A 93 15.31 -5.74 11.99
N PRO A 94 15.91 -5.05 11.01
CA PRO A 94 15.28 -4.83 9.71
C PRO A 94 14.91 -6.14 8.98
N GLU A 95 15.66 -7.21 9.22
CA GLU A 95 15.39 -8.52 8.62
C GLU A 95 14.15 -9.19 9.22
N ASP A 96 13.87 -8.99 10.52
CA ASP A 96 12.64 -9.46 11.14
C ASP A 96 11.41 -8.80 10.52
N LEU A 97 11.50 -7.49 10.30
CA LEU A 97 10.44 -6.72 9.64
C LEU A 97 10.26 -7.19 8.19
N LYS A 98 11.34 -7.34 7.43
CA LYS A 98 11.31 -7.86 6.06
C LYS A 98 10.66 -9.24 6.00
N THR A 99 11.10 -10.18 6.83
CA THR A 99 10.55 -11.54 6.87
C THR A 99 9.07 -11.53 7.24
N TYR A 100 8.66 -10.68 8.18
CA TYR A 100 7.25 -10.52 8.55
C TYR A 100 6.43 -10.01 7.37
N MET A 101 6.85 -8.90 6.75
CA MET A 101 6.15 -8.30 5.61
C MET A 101 6.11 -9.24 4.41
N GLN A 102 7.20 -9.93 4.11
CA GLN A 102 7.25 -10.94 3.06
C GLN A 102 6.21 -12.03 3.28
N ARG A 103 6.13 -12.58 4.50
CA ARG A 103 5.14 -13.64 4.82
C ARG A 103 3.71 -13.13 4.77
N SER A 104 3.45 -11.90 5.21
CA SER A 104 2.14 -11.27 5.05
C SER A 104 1.75 -11.18 3.58
N PHE A 105 2.65 -10.67 2.73
CA PHE A 105 2.39 -10.55 1.29
C PHE A 105 2.40 -11.89 0.54
N ASP A 106 3.05 -12.93 1.04
CA ASP A 106 2.91 -14.29 0.51
C ASP A 106 1.46 -14.77 0.61
N VAL A 107 0.79 -14.46 1.73
CA VAL A 107 -0.64 -14.74 1.92
C VAL A 107 -1.49 -13.80 1.09
N LEU A 108 -1.26 -12.48 1.15
CA LEU A 108 -2.08 -11.51 0.43
C LEU A 108 -2.02 -11.71 -1.09
N TYR A 109 -0.84 -11.86 -1.69
CA TYR A 109 -0.74 -12.12 -3.14
C TYR A 109 -1.35 -13.47 -3.55
N THR A 110 -1.32 -14.46 -2.66
CA THR A 110 -2.01 -15.73 -2.90
C THR A 110 -3.52 -15.52 -2.94
N LEU A 111 -4.09 -14.76 -1.99
CA LEU A 111 -5.52 -14.44 -1.96
C LEU A 111 -5.92 -13.58 -3.16
N ASP A 112 -5.16 -12.54 -3.48
CA ASP A 112 -5.35 -11.69 -4.66
C ASP A 112 -5.41 -12.55 -5.94
N TYR A 113 -4.48 -13.50 -6.09
CA TYR A 113 -4.45 -14.40 -7.24
C TYR A 113 -5.68 -15.32 -7.31
N LEU A 114 -6.06 -15.94 -6.19
CA LEU A 114 -7.23 -16.82 -6.16
C LEU A 114 -8.52 -16.06 -6.43
N GLU A 115 -8.61 -14.81 -5.98
CA GLU A 115 -9.74 -13.92 -6.27
C GLU A 115 -9.81 -13.56 -7.76
N ALA A 116 -8.68 -13.23 -8.38
CA ALA A 116 -8.59 -13.00 -9.82
C ALA A 116 -9.00 -14.25 -10.63
N GLU A 117 -8.54 -15.43 -10.23
CA GLU A 117 -8.92 -16.69 -10.88
C GLU A 117 -10.40 -17.03 -10.70
N ALA A 118 -11.00 -16.70 -9.56
CA ALA A 118 -12.41 -16.93 -9.31
C ALA A 118 -13.32 -15.96 -10.08
N SER A 119 -12.83 -14.76 -10.41
CA SER A 119 -13.58 -13.72 -11.13
C SER A 119 -13.32 -13.67 -12.64
N LYS A 120 -12.34 -14.43 -13.16
CA LYS A 120 -11.92 -14.36 -14.57
C LYS A 120 -13.04 -14.65 -15.57
N ASP A 121 -13.93 -15.59 -15.25
CA ASP A 121 -15.01 -16.05 -16.13
C ASP A 121 -16.31 -15.25 -15.95
N MET A 122 -16.30 -14.20 -15.11
CA MET A 122 -17.44 -13.29 -14.98
C MET A 122 -17.77 -12.63 -16.32
N SER A 123 -19.06 -12.39 -16.55
CA SER A 123 -19.49 -11.58 -17.68
C SER A 123 -18.89 -10.17 -17.59
N PRO A 124 -18.65 -9.47 -18.71
CA PRO A 124 -18.19 -8.08 -18.66
C PRO A 124 -19.09 -7.18 -17.81
N GLN A 125 -20.40 -7.42 -17.78
CA GLN A 125 -21.36 -6.69 -16.96
C GLN A 125 -21.16 -6.94 -15.46
N ASP A 126 -20.81 -8.16 -15.07
CA ASP A 126 -20.52 -8.47 -13.67
C ASP A 126 -19.14 -7.96 -13.26
N LYS A 127 -18.16 -7.97 -14.18
CA LYS A 127 -16.86 -7.31 -13.96
C LYS A 127 -17.00 -5.81 -13.68
N ILE A 128 -17.91 -5.10 -14.35
CA ILE A 128 -18.20 -3.67 -14.05
C ILE A 128 -18.74 -3.48 -12.62
N LYS A 129 -19.48 -4.46 -12.08
CA LYS A 129 -19.99 -4.40 -10.70
C LYS A 129 -18.92 -4.82 -9.69
N TYR A 130 -18.07 -5.77 -10.07
CA TYR A 130 -17.08 -6.38 -9.20
C TYR A 130 -15.79 -5.56 -9.09
N PHE A 131 -15.45 -4.81 -10.14
CA PHE A 131 -14.21 -4.05 -10.26
C PHE A 131 -14.41 -2.56 -10.53
N LYS A 132 -13.36 -1.81 -10.24
CA LYS A 132 -13.16 -0.40 -10.57
C LYS A 132 -11.74 -0.22 -11.11
N LYS A 133 -11.43 0.95 -11.62
CA LYS A 133 -10.06 1.35 -11.98
C LYS A 133 -9.63 2.56 -11.19
N ILE A 134 -8.34 2.65 -10.90
CA ILE A 134 -7.69 3.85 -10.38
C ILE A 134 -6.80 4.45 -11.47
N ILE A 135 -7.00 5.73 -11.78
CA ILE A 135 -6.25 6.42 -12.83
C ILE A 135 -5.54 7.65 -12.27
N PRO A 136 -4.34 7.97 -12.79
CA PRO A 136 -3.65 9.20 -12.40
C PRO A 136 -4.36 10.41 -13.01
N VAL A 137 -4.47 11.47 -12.23
CA VAL A 137 -4.99 12.78 -12.66
C VAL A 137 -4.02 13.88 -12.24
N GLY A 138 -4.06 15.03 -12.92
CA GLY A 138 -3.25 16.18 -12.54
C GLY A 138 -3.50 16.57 -11.08
N THR A 139 -2.44 16.99 -10.38
CA THR A 139 -2.48 17.27 -8.92
C THR A 139 -3.73 18.07 -8.51
N LYS A 140 -4.42 17.55 -7.50
CA LYS A 140 -5.52 18.20 -6.76
C LYS A 140 -5.15 18.25 -5.28
N GLY A 141 -5.47 19.36 -4.62
CA GLY A 141 -5.07 19.59 -3.23
C GLY A 141 -3.63 20.11 -3.09
N SER A 142 -3.14 20.13 -1.85
CA SER A 142 -1.84 20.71 -1.51
C SER A 142 -0.70 19.69 -1.63
N ARG A 143 0.44 20.13 -2.15
CA ARG A 143 1.69 19.37 -2.16
C ARG A 143 2.84 20.22 -1.64
N THR A 144 3.83 19.57 -1.06
CA THR A 144 5.09 20.22 -0.71
C THR A 144 5.75 20.75 -1.98
N TRP A 145 6.12 22.02 -1.99
CA TRP A 145 6.87 22.61 -3.09
C TRP A 145 8.25 21.96 -3.21
N VAL A 146 8.67 21.69 -4.44
CA VAL A 146 9.92 21.00 -4.73
C VAL A 146 10.75 21.85 -5.68
N ASP A 147 11.99 22.12 -5.28
CA ASP A 147 12.99 22.73 -6.14
C ASP A 147 13.94 21.68 -6.72
N TYR A 148 14.42 21.97 -7.93
CA TYR A 148 15.44 21.22 -8.65
C TYR A 148 16.57 22.19 -9.05
N ARG A 149 17.83 21.78 -8.83
CA ARG A 149 19.00 22.59 -9.20
C ARG A 149 18.98 23.06 -10.66
N ASN A 150 18.49 22.20 -11.55
CA ASN A 150 18.24 22.54 -12.94
C ASN A 150 16.77 22.96 -13.10
N ALA A 151 16.52 24.27 -13.28
CA ALA A 151 15.18 24.83 -13.46
C ALA A 151 14.42 24.32 -14.71
N ALA A 152 15.11 23.66 -15.64
CA ALA A 152 14.47 23.00 -16.78
C ALA A 152 13.77 21.69 -16.37
N VAL A 153 14.17 21.06 -15.26
CA VAL A 153 13.53 19.86 -14.72
C VAL A 153 12.24 20.27 -14.01
N LYS A 154 11.11 19.89 -14.59
CA LYS A 154 9.78 20.19 -14.05
C LYS A 154 9.07 18.89 -13.69
N PRO A 155 9.20 18.41 -12.44
CA PRO A 155 8.49 17.21 -12.01
C PRO A 155 6.97 17.44 -12.10
N SER A 156 6.23 16.40 -12.46
CA SER A 156 4.78 16.40 -12.45
C SER A 156 4.27 15.32 -11.51
N HIS A 157 3.89 15.70 -10.30
CA HIS A 157 3.26 14.79 -9.34
C HIS A 157 1.75 14.63 -9.66
N MET A 158 1.21 13.44 -9.40
CA MET A 158 -0.16 13.09 -9.79
C MET A 158 -1.02 12.81 -8.57
N SER A 159 -2.26 13.28 -8.61
CA SER A 159 -3.35 12.77 -7.76
C SER A 159 -4.01 11.59 -8.47
N GLU A 160 -5.05 11.00 -7.88
CA GLU A 160 -5.73 9.84 -8.47
C GLU A 160 -7.24 10.03 -8.50
N GLU A 161 -7.91 9.27 -9.37
CA GLU A 161 -9.36 9.16 -9.37
C GLU A 161 -9.76 7.70 -9.53
N ILE A 162 -10.68 7.23 -8.68
CA ILE A 162 -11.30 5.92 -8.83
C ILE A 162 -12.59 6.05 -9.62
N GLN A 163 -12.69 5.30 -10.71
CA GLN A 163 -13.80 5.35 -11.66
C GLN A 163 -14.42 3.98 -11.90
N SER A 164 -15.67 3.98 -12.39
CA SER A 164 -16.29 2.78 -12.97
C SER A 164 -15.53 2.33 -14.22
N LEU A 165 -15.65 1.05 -14.54
CA LEU A 165 -15.20 0.50 -15.82
C LEU A 165 -16.24 0.77 -16.91
N SER A 166 -15.78 1.01 -18.14
CA SER A 166 -16.62 0.86 -19.33
C SER A 166 -16.78 -0.61 -19.69
N LEU A 167 -17.72 -0.91 -20.60
CA LEU A 167 -17.88 -2.27 -21.12
C LEU A 167 -16.66 -2.73 -21.90
N GLU A 168 -16.04 -1.85 -22.68
CA GLU A 168 -14.82 -2.13 -23.43
C GLU A 168 -13.66 -2.46 -22.50
N GLU A 169 -13.49 -1.71 -21.42
CA GLU A 169 -12.46 -1.98 -20.41
C GLU A 169 -12.70 -3.31 -19.70
N ALA A 170 -13.95 -3.59 -19.30
CA ALA A 170 -14.30 -4.85 -18.65
C ALA A 170 -14.06 -6.08 -19.54
N ASN A 171 -14.19 -5.94 -20.87
CA ASN A 171 -13.89 -7.00 -21.83
C ASN A 171 -12.38 -7.31 -21.93
N GLN A 172 -11.51 -6.40 -21.51
CA GLN A 172 -10.05 -6.59 -21.52
C GLN A 172 -9.54 -7.35 -20.30
N LEU A 173 -10.37 -7.55 -19.27
CA LEU A 173 -9.97 -8.14 -18.01
C LEU A 173 -10.10 -9.66 -18.05
N SER A 174 -9.10 -10.36 -18.59
CA SER A 174 -9.12 -11.83 -18.77
C SER A 174 -8.42 -12.61 -17.67
N ASP A 175 -7.45 -12.00 -17.00
CA ASP A 175 -6.58 -12.64 -16.02
C ASP A 175 -5.94 -11.60 -15.08
N ILE A 176 -5.18 -12.05 -14.09
CA ILE A 176 -4.51 -11.16 -13.15
C ILE A 176 -3.52 -10.19 -13.82
N ASP A 177 -2.86 -10.58 -14.91
CA ASP A 177 -1.91 -9.72 -15.60
C ASP A 177 -2.62 -8.54 -16.26
N SER A 178 -3.83 -8.75 -16.79
CA SER A 178 -4.69 -7.69 -17.30
C SER A 178 -5.24 -6.79 -16.17
N LEU A 179 -5.61 -7.36 -15.02
CA LEU A 179 -6.05 -6.57 -13.85
C LEU A 179 -4.92 -5.64 -13.36
N ILE A 180 -3.68 -6.12 -13.35
CA ILE A 180 -2.50 -5.32 -13.00
C ILE A 180 -2.26 -4.21 -14.05
N ALA A 181 -2.26 -4.57 -15.34
CA ALA A 181 -1.96 -3.65 -16.43
C ALA A 181 -2.99 -2.51 -16.57
N HIS A 182 -4.25 -2.78 -16.22
CA HIS A 182 -5.34 -1.81 -16.30
C HIS A 182 -5.66 -1.10 -14.96
N HIS A 183 -4.76 -1.22 -13.97
CA HIS A 183 -4.89 -0.58 -12.65
C HIS A 183 -6.23 -0.89 -11.95
N ILE A 184 -6.60 -2.17 -11.97
CA ILE A 184 -7.88 -2.63 -11.44
C ILE A 184 -7.79 -2.80 -9.93
N LEU A 185 -8.90 -2.49 -9.27
CA LEU A 185 -9.16 -2.79 -7.87
C LEU A 185 -10.59 -3.28 -7.71
N VAL A 186 -10.84 -3.97 -6.61
CA VAL A 186 -12.18 -4.49 -6.29
C VAL A 186 -13.14 -3.37 -5.93
N ASN A 187 -14.42 -3.55 -6.24
CA ASN A 187 -15.46 -2.55 -6.03
C ASN A 187 -15.74 -2.29 -4.55
N ARG A 188 -15.39 -3.23 -3.66
CA ARG A 188 -15.52 -3.13 -2.20
C ARG A 188 -14.53 -2.15 -1.56
N TYR A 189 -13.44 -1.79 -2.23
CA TYR A 189 -12.47 -0.82 -1.73
C TYR A 189 -13.14 0.56 -1.53
N ILE A 190 -13.04 1.11 -0.31
CA ILE A 190 -13.64 2.40 0.07
C ILE A 190 -12.57 3.45 0.35
N ILE A 191 -12.65 4.57 -0.38
CA ILE A 191 -11.84 5.76 -0.18
C ILE A 191 -12.16 6.39 1.17
N ALA A 192 -11.16 6.38 2.05
CA ALA A 192 -11.21 6.96 3.40
C ALA A 192 -12.41 6.48 4.24
N GLY A 193 -12.97 5.31 3.95
CA GLY A 193 -14.16 4.78 4.65
C GLY A 193 -15.48 5.48 4.30
N PHE A 194 -15.52 6.39 3.32
CA PHE A 194 -16.73 7.17 3.00
C PHE A 194 -17.28 6.96 1.59
N ARG A 195 -16.40 6.78 0.59
CA ARG A 195 -16.79 6.83 -0.82
C ARG A 195 -16.17 5.69 -1.58
N ASP A 196 -16.93 5.06 -2.45
CA ASP A 196 -16.48 3.92 -3.22
C ASP A 196 -15.80 4.34 -4.56
N ARG A 197 -16.00 5.59 -5.01
CA ARG A 197 -15.41 6.21 -6.21
C ARG A 197 -15.11 7.69 -5.98
N GLY A 198 -14.32 8.26 -6.90
CA GLY A 198 -14.08 9.69 -7.01
C GLY A 198 -12.63 10.10 -6.78
N LEU A 199 -12.45 11.41 -6.64
CA LEU A 199 -11.14 12.05 -6.52
C LEU A 199 -10.44 11.68 -5.20
N ILE A 200 -9.17 11.34 -5.33
CA ILE A 200 -8.19 11.17 -4.26
C ILE A 200 -7.26 12.39 -4.34
N GLU A 201 -7.47 13.33 -3.44
CA GLU A 201 -6.66 14.55 -3.35
C GLU A 201 -5.27 14.22 -2.77
N ALA A 202 -4.29 15.06 -3.07
CA ALA A 202 -2.96 14.91 -2.50
C ALA A 202 -2.98 15.13 -0.98
N ASN A 203 -2.15 14.37 -0.27
CA ASN A 203 -1.91 14.54 1.18
C ASN A 203 -3.18 14.28 2.01
N GLY A 204 -3.94 13.27 1.62
CA GLY A 204 -5.16 12.87 2.33
C GLY A 204 -4.95 11.71 3.29
N TYR A 205 -5.97 11.48 4.12
CA TYR A 205 -6.02 10.45 5.15
C TYR A 205 -6.53 9.13 4.56
N TYR A 206 -5.71 8.52 3.72
CA TYR A 206 -6.03 7.27 3.03
C TYR A 206 -5.28 6.09 3.63
N THR A 207 -5.88 4.91 3.53
CA THR A 207 -5.32 3.64 3.98
C THR A 207 -5.43 2.62 2.86
N ILE A 208 -4.59 1.59 2.90
CA ILE A 208 -4.63 0.48 1.94
C ILE A 208 -5.19 -0.73 2.67
N ASP A 209 -6.38 -1.18 2.31
CA ASP A 209 -6.98 -2.38 2.90
C ASP A 209 -6.18 -3.65 2.53
N MET A 210 -6.07 -4.60 3.46
CA MET A 210 -5.40 -5.89 3.20
C MET A 210 -6.24 -6.83 2.35
N PHE A 211 -7.57 -6.75 2.45
CA PHE A 211 -8.50 -7.68 1.83
C PHE A 211 -9.30 -7.05 0.69
N ASP A 212 -9.34 -5.72 0.56
CA ASP A 212 -9.85 -5.05 -0.62
C ASP A 212 -8.75 -4.87 -1.67
N THR A 213 -8.57 -5.91 -2.47
CA THR A 213 -7.48 -6.06 -3.43
C THR A 213 -7.36 -4.89 -4.41
N ILE A 214 -6.17 -4.28 -4.42
CA ILE A 214 -5.69 -3.41 -5.49
C ILE A 214 -4.69 -4.21 -6.32
N TYR A 215 -5.12 -4.68 -7.48
CA TYR A 215 -4.32 -5.54 -8.36
C TYR A 215 -3.17 -4.74 -9.00
N GLY A 216 -3.50 -3.58 -9.55
CA GLY A 216 -2.54 -2.71 -10.22
C GLY A 216 -2.73 -1.25 -9.82
N VAL A 217 -1.62 -0.51 -9.85
CA VAL A 217 -1.60 0.93 -9.62
C VAL A 217 -0.66 1.61 -10.62
N SER A 218 -0.80 2.92 -10.76
CA SER A 218 -0.02 3.68 -11.73
C SER A 218 1.43 3.86 -11.29
N GLN A 219 2.32 3.96 -12.29
CA GLN A 219 3.70 4.39 -12.15
C GLN A 219 3.88 5.70 -12.93
N ASN A 220 4.49 6.72 -12.32
CA ASN A 220 4.69 8.02 -12.96
C ASN A 220 6.15 8.22 -13.44
N ASP A 221 6.31 8.58 -14.71
CA ASP A 221 7.61 8.83 -15.34
C ASP A 221 8.26 10.17 -14.95
N SER A 222 7.46 11.14 -14.48
CA SER A 222 7.90 12.52 -14.23
C SER A 222 7.76 12.95 -12.77
N GLY A 223 7.35 12.05 -11.87
CA GLY A 223 7.16 12.37 -10.46
C GLY A 223 6.63 11.17 -9.68
N MET A 224 5.71 11.43 -8.76
CA MET A 224 5.07 10.40 -7.93
C MET A 224 3.65 10.12 -8.42
N SER A 225 3.20 8.87 -8.28
CA SER A 225 1.98 8.30 -8.87
C SER A 225 0.65 8.64 -8.17
N GLY A 226 0.65 9.07 -6.91
CA GLY A 226 -0.57 9.40 -6.15
C GLY A 226 -0.63 8.74 -4.77
N ASP A 227 -1.55 9.16 -3.91
CA ASP A 227 -1.63 8.76 -2.50
C ASP A 227 -1.87 7.25 -2.27
N ILE A 228 -2.75 6.63 -3.06
CA ILE A 228 -3.08 5.20 -2.97
C ILE A 228 -1.97 4.39 -3.64
N SER A 229 -1.61 4.75 -4.87
CA SER A 229 -0.49 4.14 -5.59
C SER A 229 0.78 4.15 -4.74
N PHE A 230 1.12 5.28 -4.11
CA PHE A 230 2.33 5.45 -3.31
C PHE A 230 2.36 4.50 -2.11
N ARG A 231 1.30 4.48 -1.29
CA ARG A 231 1.26 3.62 -0.09
C ARG A 231 1.28 2.14 -0.46
N LYS A 232 0.51 1.73 -1.48
CA LYS A 232 0.50 0.35 -1.97
C LYS A 232 1.88 -0.10 -2.44
N GLN A 233 2.53 0.71 -3.30
CA GLN A 233 3.88 0.44 -3.79
C GLN A 233 4.90 0.38 -2.64
N ALA A 234 4.83 1.31 -1.68
CA ALA A 234 5.74 1.33 -0.54
C ALA A 234 5.66 0.03 0.29
N PHE A 235 4.46 -0.45 0.63
CA PHE A 235 4.30 -1.70 1.36
C PHE A 235 4.79 -2.92 0.58
N GLU A 236 4.49 -2.99 -0.71
CA GLU A 236 4.94 -4.10 -1.56
C GLU A 236 6.47 -4.14 -1.72
N LEU A 237 7.10 -2.97 -1.84
CA LEU A 237 8.56 -2.84 -1.87
C LEU A 237 9.20 -3.20 -0.52
N MET A 238 8.58 -2.81 0.59
CA MET A 238 9.01 -3.22 1.93
C MET A 238 8.99 -4.74 2.07
N ALA A 239 7.92 -5.38 1.59
CA ALA A 239 7.76 -6.83 1.67
C ALA A 239 8.76 -7.59 0.79
N ALA A 240 9.03 -7.10 -0.43
CA ALA A 240 9.91 -7.80 -1.36
C ALA A 240 11.40 -7.54 -1.12
N LEU A 241 11.78 -6.30 -0.82
CA LEU A 241 13.19 -5.88 -0.76
C LEU A 241 13.65 -5.61 0.66
N GLY A 242 12.76 -5.17 1.55
CA GLY A 242 13.08 -4.79 2.93
C GLY A 242 13.00 -3.28 3.15
N TYR A 243 13.29 -2.87 4.39
CA TYR A 243 13.15 -1.47 4.80
C TYR A 243 14.15 -0.55 4.09
N TYR A 244 15.44 -0.89 4.06
CA TYR A 244 16.48 -0.01 3.52
C TYR A 244 16.73 -0.19 2.03
N GLU A 245 16.35 -1.33 1.46
CA GLU A 245 16.57 -1.66 0.04
C GLU A 245 15.36 -1.39 -0.85
N GLY A 246 14.14 -1.40 -0.28
CA GLY A 246 12.91 -1.16 -1.04
C GLY A 246 12.14 0.05 -0.54
N PHE A 247 11.79 0.04 0.74
CA PHE A 247 10.91 1.05 1.31
C PHE A 247 11.56 2.44 1.34
N VAL A 248 12.65 2.62 2.09
CA VAL A 248 13.34 3.91 2.26
C VAL A 248 13.74 4.54 0.93
N PRO A 249 14.32 3.83 -0.05
CA PRO A 249 14.66 4.43 -1.33
C PRO A 249 13.44 4.94 -2.13
N TYR A 250 12.27 4.34 -1.91
CA TYR A 250 11.02 4.74 -2.55
C TYR A 250 10.30 5.88 -1.82
N VAL A 251 10.32 5.90 -0.49
CA VAL A 251 9.56 6.86 0.32
C VAL A 251 10.35 8.12 0.68
N SER A 252 11.62 8.20 0.31
CA SER A 252 12.52 9.30 0.66
C SER A 252 13.18 9.94 -0.57
N ASN A 253 13.95 11.01 -0.35
CA ASN A 253 14.75 11.65 -1.38
C ASN A 253 16.13 10.99 -1.60
N GLN A 254 16.30 9.70 -1.25
CA GLN A 254 17.56 8.96 -1.39
C GLN A 254 18.26 9.18 -2.74
N TYR A 255 17.47 9.18 -3.82
CA TYR A 255 17.97 9.29 -5.17
C TYR A 255 17.84 10.69 -5.79
N LYS A 256 17.38 11.71 -5.05
CA LYS A 256 17.14 13.06 -5.58
C LYS A 256 18.40 13.66 -6.20
N GLN A 257 19.51 13.67 -5.46
CA GLN A 257 20.76 14.29 -5.94
C GLN A 257 21.29 13.62 -7.21
N ALA A 258 21.16 12.28 -7.29
CA ALA A 258 21.55 11.54 -8.48
C ALA A 258 20.64 11.86 -9.67
N ALA A 259 19.31 11.92 -9.46
CA ALA A 259 18.36 12.30 -10.51
C ALA A 259 18.65 13.71 -11.04
N GLU A 260 18.91 14.67 -10.15
CA GLU A 260 19.28 16.04 -10.51
C GLU A 260 20.57 16.12 -11.32
N ALA A 261 21.60 15.36 -10.94
CA ALA A 261 22.86 15.28 -11.67
C ALA A 261 22.68 14.69 -13.08
N GLU A 262 21.73 13.77 -13.25
CA GLU A 262 21.33 13.20 -14.54
C GLU A 262 20.35 14.10 -15.32
N GLY A 263 19.94 15.27 -14.77
CA GLY A 263 18.98 16.17 -15.40
C GLY A 263 17.56 15.59 -15.48
N ARG A 264 17.20 14.70 -14.56
CA ARG A 264 15.92 13.99 -14.52
C ARG A 264 15.14 14.33 -13.23
N PRO A 265 13.80 14.29 -13.26
CA PRO A 265 13.02 14.37 -12.03
C PRO A 265 13.19 13.10 -11.20
N LEU A 266 13.02 13.20 -9.89
CA LEU A 266 12.88 12.03 -9.00
C LEU A 266 11.50 11.41 -9.20
N SER A 267 11.38 10.57 -10.22
CA SER A 267 10.13 9.88 -10.59
C SER A 267 10.04 8.44 -10.06
N ASP A 268 8.85 7.85 -10.06
CA ASP A 268 8.68 6.41 -9.78
C ASP A 268 9.57 5.60 -10.72
N THR A 269 9.52 5.90 -12.02
CA THR A 269 10.34 5.24 -13.05
C THR A 269 11.83 5.36 -12.76
N TYR A 270 12.30 6.53 -12.31
CA TYR A 270 13.70 6.71 -11.94
C TYR A 270 14.08 5.81 -10.76
N ILE A 271 13.29 5.83 -9.67
CA ILE A 271 13.56 5.03 -8.47
C ILE A 271 13.52 3.52 -8.80
N PHE A 272 12.50 3.07 -9.53
CA PHE A 272 12.34 1.66 -9.92
C PHE A 272 13.46 1.18 -10.83
N SER A 273 14.01 2.04 -11.68
CA SER A 273 15.21 1.68 -12.45
C SER A 273 16.40 1.31 -11.55
N LYS A 274 16.51 1.89 -10.34
CA LYS A 274 17.59 1.64 -9.39
C LYS A 274 17.30 0.42 -8.49
N ILE A 275 16.07 0.28 -7.98
CA ILE A 275 15.74 -0.76 -6.97
C ILE A 275 15.10 -2.02 -7.56
N LEU A 276 14.44 -1.93 -8.72
CA LEU A 276 13.80 -3.06 -9.42
C LEU A 276 14.62 -3.56 -10.60
N LYS A 277 15.90 -3.19 -10.68
CA LYS A 277 16.83 -3.62 -11.74
C LYS A 277 16.30 -3.34 -13.15
N GLY A 278 15.72 -2.16 -13.35
CA GLY A 278 15.17 -1.73 -14.64
C GLY A 278 13.76 -2.22 -14.98
N LYS A 279 13.10 -2.99 -14.10
CA LYS A 279 11.70 -3.41 -14.29
C LYS A 279 10.73 -2.28 -13.97
N THR A 280 9.58 -2.31 -14.63
CA THR A 280 8.42 -1.50 -14.21
C THR A 280 7.83 -2.06 -12.92
N TYR A 281 7.04 -1.26 -12.20
CA TYR A 281 6.29 -1.75 -11.06
C TYR A 281 5.31 -2.86 -11.45
N ALA A 282 4.65 -2.75 -12.61
CA ALA A 282 3.75 -3.78 -13.10
C ALA A 282 4.48 -5.12 -13.33
N ASP A 283 5.67 -5.10 -13.92
CA ASP A 283 6.49 -6.31 -14.10
C ASP A 283 6.92 -6.89 -12.74
N PHE A 284 7.33 -6.04 -11.81
CA PHE A 284 7.65 -6.45 -10.43
C PHE A 284 6.44 -7.13 -9.75
N LYS A 285 5.25 -6.53 -9.82
CA LYS A 285 4.01 -7.08 -9.25
C LYS A 285 3.68 -8.45 -9.86
N LYS A 286 3.79 -8.58 -11.19
CA LYS A 286 3.58 -9.85 -11.89
C LYS A 286 4.58 -10.92 -11.44
N ASP A 287 5.86 -10.57 -11.28
CA ASP A 287 6.87 -11.50 -10.77
C ASP A 287 6.58 -11.93 -9.34
N GLN A 288 6.17 -11.00 -8.47
CA GLN A 288 5.79 -11.31 -7.10
C GLN A 288 4.65 -12.33 -7.06
N ILE A 289 3.59 -12.13 -7.85
CA ILE A 289 2.45 -13.06 -7.93
C ILE A 289 2.88 -14.40 -8.51
N LYS A 290 3.62 -14.42 -9.63
CA LYS A 290 4.11 -15.66 -10.26
C LYS A 290 4.91 -16.52 -9.28
N GLU A 291 5.74 -15.91 -8.44
CA GLU A 291 6.46 -16.61 -7.39
C GLU A 291 5.52 -17.31 -6.39
N ARG A 292 4.43 -16.66 -5.98
CA ARG A 292 3.47 -17.24 -5.02
C ARG A 292 2.61 -18.30 -5.68
N VAL A 293 2.21 -18.10 -6.92
CA VAL A 293 1.50 -19.12 -7.73
C VAL A 293 2.32 -20.41 -7.80
N ALA A 294 3.62 -20.31 -8.07
CA ALA A 294 4.52 -21.48 -8.10
C ALA A 294 4.64 -22.20 -6.73
N LYS A 295 4.33 -21.50 -5.64
CA LYS A 295 4.39 -22.00 -4.26
C LYS A 295 3.01 -22.36 -3.68
N LEU A 296 1.91 -22.25 -4.43
CA LEU A 296 0.56 -22.54 -3.95
C LEU A 296 0.44 -23.93 -3.32
N GLY A 297 1.06 -24.95 -3.91
CA GLY A 297 1.06 -26.33 -3.38
C GLY A 297 1.90 -26.52 -2.11
N GLN A 298 2.59 -25.49 -1.62
CA GLN A 298 3.50 -25.54 -0.48
C GLN A 298 3.00 -24.73 0.73
N LEU A 299 1.78 -24.19 0.65
CA LEU A 299 1.18 -23.47 1.78
C LEU A 299 1.04 -24.42 2.98
N LYS A 300 1.51 -23.97 4.14
CA LYS A 300 1.31 -24.71 5.38
C LYS A 300 -0.18 -24.68 5.72
N PRO A 301 -0.83 -25.84 5.90
CA PRO A 301 -2.23 -25.86 6.30
C PRO A 301 -2.42 -25.17 7.64
N VAL A 302 -3.49 -24.39 7.76
CA VAL A 302 -3.93 -23.77 9.02
C VAL A 302 -5.33 -24.28 9.33
N THR A 303 -5.58 -24.62 10.59
CA THR A 303 -6.90 -25.04 11.04
C THR A 303 -7.69 -23.82 11.50
N ILE A 304 -8.92 -23.67 11.01
CA ILE A 304 -9.83 -22.59 11.42
C ILE A 304 -11.19 -23.15 11.83
N GLN A 305 -11.95 -22.36 12.59
CA GLN A 305 -13.37 -22.57 12.80
C GLN A 305 -14.16 -21.85 11.70
N HIS A 306 -14.94 -22.60 10.93
CA HIS A 306 -15.77 -22.07 9.85
C HIS A 306 -17.15 -22.72 9.88
N GLU A 307 -18.22 -21.92 9.94
CA GLU A 307 -19.61 -22.41 10.02
C GLU A 307 -19.83 -23.44 11.16
N GLY A 308 -19.14 -23.28 12.29
CA GLY A 308 -19.22 -24.18 13.45
C GLY A 308 -18.47 -25.51 13.29
N GLN A 309 -17.67 -25.66 12.23
CA GLN A 309 -16.81 -26.82 12.02
C GLN A 309 -15.34 -26.45 11.99
N GLU A 310 -14.51 -27.32 12.53
CA GLU A 310 -13.07 -27.24 12.39
C GLU A 310 -12.65 -27.73 11.00
N ILE A 311 -12.04 -26.86 10.20
CA ILE A 311 -11.55 -27.20 8.87
C ILE A 311 -10.06 -26.90 8.72
N ALA A 312 -9.33 -27.78 8.03
CA ALA A 312 -7.97 -27.52 7.60
C ALA A 312 -7.97 -26.76 6.27
N LEU A 313 -7.41 -25.55 6.25
CA LEU A 313 -7.22 -24.74 5.06
C LEU A 313 -6.01 -25.24 4.27
N THR A 314 -6.24 -26.22 3.42
CA THR A 314 -5.31 -26.57 2.34
C THR A 314 -5.43 -25.58 1.19
N SER A 315 -4.44 -25.52 0.30
CA SER A 315 -4.48 -24.63 -0.88
C SER A 315 -5.73 -24.85 -1.74
N GLN A 316 -6.14 -26.12 -1.92
CA GLN A 316 -7.37 -26.46 -2.62
C GLN A 316 -8.60 -25.91 -1.89
N LYS A 317 -8.66 -26.08 -0.56
CA LYS A 317 -9.80 -25.62 0.24
C LYS A 317 -9.94 -24.10 0.20
N VAL A 318 -8.82 -23.37 0.26
CA VAL A 318 -8.82 -21.90 0.13
C VAL A 318 -9.35 -21.47 -1.24
N ASN A 319 -8.91 -22.11 -2.32
CA ASN A 319 -9.40 -21.85 -3.67
C ASN A 319 -10.91 -22.13 -3.81
N ASP A 320 -11.40 -23.24 -3.24
CA ASP A 320 -12.83 -23.57 -3.30
C ASP A 320 -13.69 -22.56 -2.52
N LEU A 321 -13.23 -22.15 -1.34
CA LEU A 321 -13.89 -21.10 -0.54
C LEU A 321 -13.89 -19.76 -1.27
N MET A 322 -12.77 -19.40 -1.91
CA MET A 322 -12.68 -18.17 -2.71
C MET A 322 -13.69 -18.17 -3.86
N LYS A 323 -13.79 -19.27 -4.63
CA LYS A 323 -14.79 -19.40 -5.69
C LYS A 323 -16.22 -19.24 -5.18
N LYS A 324 -16.54 -19.85 -4.03
CA LYS A 324 -17.86 -19.71 -3.39
C LYS A 324 -18.13 -18.28 -2.93
N ALA A 325 -17.12 -17.56 -2.46
CA ALA A 325 -17.26 -16.19 -1.98
C ALA A 325 -17.40 -15.16 -3.10
N VAL A 326 -16.84 -15.45 -4.28
CA VAL A 326 -16.84 -14.56 -5.45
C VAL A 326 -18.12 -14.70 -6.30
N GLN A 327 -18.75 -15.88 -6.30
CA GLN A 327 -19.99 -16.18 -7.03
C GLN A 327 -21.24 -15.62 -6.35
#